data_AF-A0A6A5AD25-F1
#
_entry.id   AF-A0A6A5AD25-F1
#
_cell.length_a   1.000
_cell.length_b   1.000
_cell.length_c   1.000
_cell.angle_alpha   90.00
_cell.angle_beta   90.00
_cell.angle_gamma   90.00
#
_symmetry.space_group_name_H-M   'P 1'
#
loop_
_entity.id
_entity.type
_entity.pdbx_description
1 polymer ?
#
loop_
_entity_poly.entity_id
_entity_poly.type
_entity_poly.pdbx_seq_one_letter_code
_entity_poly.pdbx_strand_id
1 'polypeptide(L)'
;KSAIPELGDMPTDAQDGAFLALWHAVNWCRDLLNCFSSDAALASKVLTRLENAVEFESILYDAIANCPTSVWLPPGSDMSTNQLKKPSFKPPQLNNKKAKAAVAPIGPRLHVIRASFTRVHPQVIGILPTSKDSIDPPSLLFLVDQFLSMLRTSLAKSWTITPATQLKAPRSKLVHSGVYAPGFAVFDEHLKFHLLNVANNVRWVLHAPQVPRHSTLYALVTKYFECIVVIAKAQSLFEQQKQQLMQLVALQQLILPVEEHHVPMEDVRQSATVSKRQYIM
;
A
#
# COMPACT_ATOMS: atom_id res chain seq x y z
N LYS A 1 -13.93 17.79 -8.84
CA LYS A 1 -13.96 16.90 -10.03
C LYS A 1 -14.36 17.65 -11.30
N SER A 2 -15.54 18.27 -11.36
CA SER A 2 -15.99 19.03 -12.56
C SER A 2 -15.06 20.17 -12.98
N ALA A 3 -14.38 20.82 -12.03
CA ALA A 3 -13.44 21.92 -12.31
C ALA A 3 -12.01 21.47 -12.71
N ILE A 4 -11.70 20.17 -12.68
CA ILE A 4 -10.34 19.68 -13.01
C ILE A 4 -9.93 20.00 -14.46
N PRO A 5 -10.79 19.84 -15.48
CA PRO A 5 -10.44 20.16 -16.86
C PRO A 5 -10.08 21.63 -17.06
N GLU A 6 -10.72 22.52 -16.32
CA GLU A 6 -10.52 23.98 -16.37
C GLU A 6 -9.29 24.44 -15.59
N LEU A 7 -8.71 23.57 -14.76
CA LEU A 7 -7.59 23.92 -13.87
C LEU A 7 -6.34 24.35 -14.65
N GLY A 8 -6.12 23.76 -15.84
CA GLY A 8 -4.97 24.10 -16.69
C GLY A 8 -4.97 25.54 -17.19
N ASP A 9 -6.14 26.16 -17.28
CA ASP A 9 -6.33 27.55 -17.73
C ASP A 9 -6.31 28.56 -16.58
N MET A 10 -6.30 28.09 -15.32
CA MET A 10 -6.27 28.94 -14.13
C MET A 10 -4.85 29.49 -13.86
N PRO A 11 -4.71 30.62 -13.12
CA PRO A 11 -3.42 31.12 -12.69
C PRO A 11 -2.63 30.08 -11.87
N THR A 12 -1.30 30.08 -11.98
CA THR A 12 -0.41 29.13 -11.29
C THR A 12 -0.67 29.04 -9.79
N ASP A 13 -0.91 30.17 -9.11
CA ASP A 13 -1.18 30.17 -7.67
C ASP A 13 -2.47 29.40 -7.30
N ALA A 14 -3.49 29.45 -8.18
CA ALA A 14 -4.72 28.70 -8.00
C ALA A 14 -4.52 27.20 -8.27
N GLN A 15 -3.73 26.86 -9.29
CA GLN A 15 -3.33 25.47 -9.57
C GLN A 15 -2.58 24.86 -8.37
N ASP A 16 -1.58 25.58 -7.86
CA ASP A 16 -0.74 25.16 -6.75
C ASP A 16 -1.55 25.03 -5.45
N GLY A 17 -2.47 25.98 -5.21
CA GLY A 17 -3.43 25.89 -4.11
C GLY A 17 -4.32 24.65 -4.18
N ALA A 18 -4.82 24.30 -5.37
CA ALA A 18 -5.61 23.09 -5.57
C ALA A 18 -4.80 21.81 -5.34
N PHE A 19 -3.57 21.73 -5.87
CA PHE A 19 -2.69 20.57 -5.63
C PHE A 19 -2.36 20.42 -4.16
N LEU A 20 -2.05 21.51 -3.48
CA LEU A 20 -1.73 21.51 -2.05
C LEU A 20 -2.93 21.05 -1.21
N ALA A 21 -4.13 21.55 -1.50
CA ALA A 21 -5.35 21.15 -0.80
C ALA A 21 -5.65 19.65 -0.98
N LEU A 22 -5.55 19.14 -2.21
CA LEU A 22 -5.74 17.72 -2.52
C LEU A 22 -4.69 16.84 -1.85
N TRP A 23 -3.43 17.27 -1.86
CA TRP A 23 -2.35 16.55 -1.18
C TRP A 23 -2.57 16.47 0.33
N HIS A 24 -2.99 17.55 0.97
CA HIS A 24 -3.38 17.54 2.38
C HIS A 24 -4.59 16.64 2.64
N ALA A 25 -5.59 16.64 1.76
CA ALA A 25 -6.76 15.79 1.88
C ALA A 25 -6.40 14.29 1.83
N VAL A 26 -5.52 13.89 0.90
CA VAL A 26 -5.00 12.51 0.82
C VAL A 26 -4.29 12.12 2.12
N ASN A 27 -3.35 12.96 2.58
CA ASN A 27 -2.58 12.65 3.79
C ASN A 27 -3.44 12.61 5.04
N TRP A 28 -4.39 13.53 5.18
CA TRP A 28 -5.31 13.54 6.30
C TRP A 28 -6.17 12.26 6.32
N CYS A 29 -6.69 11.82 5.18
CA CYS A 29 -7.43 10.55 5.12
C CYS A 29 -6.54 9.36 5.51
N ARG A 30 -5.29 9.30 5.03
CA ARG A 30 -4.34 8.25 5.38
C ARG A 30 -3.95 8.28 6.87
N ASP A 31 -3.82 9.45 7.48
CA ASP A 31 -3.60 9.60 8.92
C ASP A 31 -4.80 9.08 9.73
N LEU A 32 -6.04 9.38 9.29
CA LEU A 32 -7.24 8.83 9.90
C LEU A 32 -7.30 7.30 9.82
N LEU A 33 -6.91 6.71 8.68
CA LEU A 33 -6.78 5.26 8.55
C LEU A 33 -5.80 4.69 9.57
N ASN A 34 -4.62 5.30 9.68
CA ASN A 34 -3.61 4.89 10.66
C ASN A 34 -4.10 4.98 12.10
N CYS A 35 -4.89 6.02 12.43
CA CYS A 35 -5.39 6.23 13.79
C CYS A 35 -6.52 5.29 14.18
N PHE A 36 -7.43 4.97 13.26
CA PHE A 36 -8.71 4.33 13.60
C PHE A 36 -8.89 2.92 13.02
N SER A 37 -7.92 2.40 12.27
CA SER A 37 -8.02 1.07 11.62
C SER A 37 -8.25 -0.10 12.56
N SER A 38 -7.85 0.00 13.83
CA SER A 38 -8.04 -1.04 14.84
C SER A 38 -9.36 -0.93 15.62
N ASP A 39 -10.11 0.17 15.46
CA ASP A 39 -11.36 0.38 16.16
C ASP A 39 -12.54 -0.22 15.38
N ALA A 40 -13.02 -1.37 15.85
CA ALA A 40 -14.14 -2.08 15.25
C ALA A 40 -15.44 -1.24 15.20
N ALA A 41 -15.66 -0.32 16.15
CA ALA A 41 -16.84 0.53 16.15
C ALA A 41 -16.81 1.59 15.02
N LEU A 42 -15.62 1.89 14.50
CA LEU A 42 -15.41 2.86 13.43
C LEU A 42 -15.18 2.23 12.06
N ALA A 43 -15.24 0.89 11.94
CA ALA A 43 -14.88 0.16 10.72
C ALA A 43 -15.54 0.71 9.44
N SER A 44 -16.84 0.99 9.46
CA SER A 44 -17.54 1.57 8.30
C SER A 44 -17.03 2.97 7.95
N LYS A 45 -16.78 3.83 8.95
CA LYS A 45 -16.22 5.17 8.72
C LYS A 45 -14.80 5.11 8.19
N VAL A 46 -14.01 4.16 8.69
CA VAL A 46 -12.64 3.91 8.23
C VAL A 46 -12.64 3.49 6.77
N LEU A 47 -13.55 2.60 6.36
CA LEU A 47 -13.71 2.21 4.94
C LEU A 47 -14.06 3.42 4.07
N THR A 48 -15.01 4.27 4.50
CA THR A 48 -15.31 5.51 3.77
C THR A 48 -14.10 6.44 3.69
N ARG A 49 -13.23 6.51 4.70
CA ARG A 49 -11.99 7.31 4.62
C ARG A 49 -10.96 6.71 3.68
N LEU A 50 -10.95 5.39 3.51
CA LEU A 50 -10.12 4.71 2.51
C LEU A 50 -10.58 5.09 1.10
N GLU A 51 -11.87 4.99 0.83
CA GLU A 51 -12.48 5.40 -0.44
C GLU A 51 -12.14 6.86 -0.77
N ASN A 52 -12.29 7.76 0.20
CA ASN A 52 -11.92 9.17 0.05
C ASN A 52 -10.42 9.35 -0.26
N ALA A 53 -9.53 8.62 0.42
CA ALA A 53 -8.09 8.72 0.17
C ALA A 53 -7.74 8.35 -1.27
N VAL A 54 -8.33 7.27 -1.77
CA VAL A 54 -8.13 6.76 -3.13
C VAL A 54 -8.73 7.71 -4.16
N GLU A 55 -9.93 8.23 -3.89
CA GLU A 55 -10.60 9.20 -4.76
C GLU A 55 -9.82 10.51 -4.87
N PHE A 56 -9.36 11.08 -3.74
CA PHE A 56 -8.55 12.30 -3.75
C PHE A 56 -7.19 12.09 -4.41
N GLU A 57 -6.58 10.91 -4.25
CA GLU A 57 -5.35 10.57 -4.93
C GLU A 57 -5.55 10.53 -6.46
N SER A 58 -6.64 9.92 -6.93
CA SER A 58 -6.99 9.94 -8.35
C SER A 58 -7.22 11.36 -8.86
N ILE A 59 -8.01 12.17 -8.13
CA ILE A 59 -8.28 13.56 -8.49
C ILE A 59 -6.97 14.37 -8.59
N LEU A 60 -6.03 14.16 -7.66
CA LEU A 60 -4.74 14.84 -7.68
C LEU A 60 -3.93 14.46 -8.91
N TYR A 61 -3.89 13.18 -9.29
CA TYR A 61 -3.20 12.75 -10.50
C TYR A 61 -3.81 13.32 -11.77
N ASP A 62 -5.14 13.32 -11.85
CA ASP A 62 -5.86 13.91 -12.98
C ASP A 62 -5.59 15.42 -13.06
N ALA A 63 -5.60 16.12 -11.92
CA ALA A 63 -5.30 17.54 -11.85
C ALA A 63 -3.87 17.86 -12.31
N ILE A 64 -2.89 17.05 -11.91
CA ILE A 64 -1.48 17.18 -12.34
C ILE A 64 -1.34 16.90 -13.83
N ALA A 65 -2.01 15.87 -14.34
CA ALA A 65 -1.99 15.51 -15.76
C ALA A 65 -2.60 16.61 -16.64
N ASN A 66 -3.65 17.29 -16.17
CA ASN A 66 -4.27 18.43 -16.85
C ASN A 66 -3.46 19.73 -16.75
N CYS A 67 -2.47 19.80 -15.85
CA CYS A 67 -1.57 20.95 -15.70
C CYS A 67 -0.10 20.55 -15.94
N PRO A 68 0.24 20.11 -17.17
CA PRO A 68 1.54 19.49 -17.44
C PRO A 68 2.71 20.47 -17.28
N THR A 69 2.48 21.78 -17.44
CA THR A 69 3.48 22.83 -17.30
C THR A 69 3.77 23.24 -15.85
N SER A 70 2.89 22.86 -14.90
CA SER A 70 3.12 23.14 -13.48
C SER A 70 4.35 22.37 -13.00
N VAL A 71 5.16 23.05 -12.17
CA VAL A 71 6.35 22.49 -11.52
C VAL A 71 6.10 22.20 -10.04
N TRP A 72 4.84 22.30 -9.59
CA TRP A 72 4.49 22.15 -8.19
C TRP A 72 4.93 20.80 -7.61
N LEU A 73 5.50 20.87 -6.41
CA LEU A 73 5.89 19.74 -5.59
C LEU A 73 5.35 19.94 -4.16
N PRO A 74 4.99 18.85 -3.47
CA PRO A 74 4.57 18.88 -2.08
C PRO A 74 5.63 19.49 -1.15
N PRO A 75 5.20 20.13 -0.03
CA PRO A 75 6.12 20.67 0.96
C PRO A 75 7.10 19.60 1.48
N GLY A 76 8.39 19.95 1.54
CA GLY A 76 9.44 19.05 2.02
C GLY A 76 9.83 17.92 1.06
N SER A 77 9.29 17.92 -0.17
CA SER A 77 9.73 17.01 -1.22
C SER A 77 10.76 17.68 -2.13
N ASP A 78 11.93 17.06 -2.24
CA ASP A 78 12.98 17.51 -3.16
C ASP A 78 13.06 16.52 -4.32
N MET A 79 12.99 17.06 -5.54
CA MET A 79 13.49 16.37 -6.72
C MET A 79 15.02 16.33 -6.64
N SER A 80 15.57 15.38 -5.87
CA SER A 80 17.00 15.12 -5.94
C SER A 80 17.37 14.88 -7.40
N THR A 81 18.30 15.68 -7.92
CA THR A 81 18.87 15.59 -9.27
C THR A 81 19.42 14.20 -9.62
N ASN A 82 19.49 13.27 -8.65
CA ASN A 82 19.87 11.88 -8.84
C ASN A 82 18.82 11.00 -9.54
N GLN A 83 17.54 11.41 -9.60
CA GLN A 83 16.55 10.71 -10.45
C GLN A 83 16.55 11.22 -11.91
N LEU A 84 17.28 12.31 -12.20
CA LEU A 84 17.61 12.78 -13.55
C LEU A 84 18.93 12.18 -14.05
N LYS A 85 19.18 10.88 -13.81
CA LYS A 85 20.22 10.16 -14.57
C LYS A 85 19.76 10.07 -16.03
N LYS A 86 20.01 11.15 -16.79
CA LYS A 86 20.03 11.12 -18.25
C LYS A 86 20.90 9.93 -18.67
N PRO A 87 20.48 9.11 -19.65
CA PRO A 87 21.46 8.34 -20.41
C PRO A 87 22.46 9.35 -20.99
N SER A 88 23.75 9.14 -20.71
CA SER A 88 24.84 9.98 -21.21
C SER A 88 24.91 9.84 -22.73
N PHE A 89 24.16 10.68 -23.44
CA PHE A 89 24.46 11.01 -24.82
C PHE A 89 24.93 12.45 -24.82
N LYS A 90 26.20 12.66 -25.20
CA LYS A 90 26.73 13.97 -25.56
C LYS A 90 26.48 14.18 -27.05
N PRO A 91 25.65 15.14 -27.46
CA PRO A 91 25.84 15.82 -28.73
C PRO A 91 26.48 17.21 -28.50
N PRO A 92 27.19 17.74 -29.50
CA PRO A 92 28.09 18.87 -29.34
C PRO A 92 27.36 20.19 -29.07
N GLN A 93 28.06 21.09 -28.38
CA GLN A 93 27.60 22.44 -28.04
C GLN A 93 27.27 23.27 -29.28
N LEU A 94 26.17 24.02 -29.21
CA LEU A 94 26.04 25.30 -29.90
C LEU A 94 25.06 26.22 -29.15
N ASN A 95 25.53 27.44 -28.92
CA ASN A 95 24.86 28.56 -28.27
C ASN A 95 23.51 28.92 -28.93
N ASN A 96 22.46 29.10 -28.12
CA ASN A 96 21.78 30.40 -27.91
C ASN A 96 20.35 30.27 -27.35
N LYS A 97 20.08 31.13 -26.36
CA LYS A 97 18.80 31.79 -26.02
C LYS A 97 17.67 30.95 -25.38
N LYS A 98 17.28 31.46 -24.19
CA LYS A 98 16.13 31.12 -23.32
C LYS A 98 16.18 29.72 -22.72
N ALA A 99 16.69 29.65 -21.49
CA ALA A 99 16.41 28.56 -20.57
C ALA A 99 14.89 28.51 -20.33
N LYS A 100 14.17 27.72 -21.14
CA LYS A 100 12.85 27.22 -20.75
C LYS A 100 13.11 26.35 -19.53
N ALA A 101 12.56 26.72 -18.38
CA ALA A 101 12.54 25.85 -17.21
C ALA A 101 12.07 24.47 -17.69
N ALA A 102 12.94 23.47 -17.58
CA ALA A 102 12.64 22.13 -18.04
C ALA A 102 11.53 21.60 -17.15
N VAL A 103 10.30 21.63 -17.67
CA VAL A 103 9.14 21.00 -17.04
C VAL A 103 9.54 19.55 -16.75
N ALA A 104 9.55 19.16 -15.48
CA ALA A 104 9.89 17.80 -15.09
C ALA A 104 8.93 16.85 -15.82
N PRO A 105 9.41 15.75 -16.43
CA PRO A 105 8.50 14.79 -17.04
C PRO A 105 7.46 14.34 -16.00
N ILE A 106 6.19 14.25 -16.42
CA ILE A 106 5.06 14.01 -15.50
C ILE A 106 5.28 12.74 -14.65
N GLY A 107 5.90 11.70 -15.21
CA GLY A 107 6.21 10.45 -14.50
C GLY A 107 7.06 10.64 -13.23
N PRO A 108 8.30 11.16 -13.33
CA PRO A 108 9.11 11.53 -12.17
C PRO A 108 8.37 12.40 -11.15
N ARG A 109 7.58 13.39 -11.60
CA ARG A 109 6.81 14.28 -10.71
C ARG A 109 5.77 13.50 -9.90
N LEU A 110 4.98 12.68 -10.56
CA LEU A 110 4.01 11.81 -9.90
C LEU A 110 4.69 10.83 -8.94
N HIS A 111 5.91 10.35 -9.25
CA HIS A 111 6.66 9.48 -8.35
C HIS A 111 7.06 10.19 -7.04
N VAL A 112 7.57 11.42 -7.11
CA VAL A 112 7.90 12.21 -5.90
C VAL A 112 6.66 12.53 -5.08
N ILE A 113 5.56 12.89 -5.74
CA ILE A 113 4.28 13.15 -5.08
C ILE A 113 3.78 11.90 -4.36
N ARG A 114 3.79 10.74 -5.02
CA ARG A 114 3.47 9.45 -4.39
C ARG A 114 4.31 9.15 -3.16
N ALA A 115 5.62 9.39 -3.26
CA ALA A 115 6.56 9.15 -2.17
C ALA A 115 6.36 10.10 -0.97
N SER A 116 5.73 11.26 -1.19
CA SER A 116 5.45 12.25 -0.15
C SER A 116 4.20 11.95 0.68
N PHE A 117 3.35 11.00 0.26
CA PHE A 117 2.16 10.69 1.01
C PHE A 117 2.47 9.99 2.33
N THR A 118 1.61 10.21 3.33
CA THR A 118 1.62 9.50 4.60
C THR A 118 1.67 7.99 4.34
N ARG A 119 2.61 7.32 5.00
CA ARG A 119 2.74 5.87 4.94
C ARG A 119 1.61 5.21 5.71
N VAL A 120 1.02 4.19 5.11
CA VAL A 120 -0.04 3.40 5.74
C VAL A 120 0.58 2.39 6.72
N HIS A 121 0.04 2.31 7.94
CA HIS A 121 0.49 1.39 8.96
C HIS A 121 0.08 -0.06 8.62
N PRO A 122 0.88 -1.10 8.93
CA PRO A 122 0.52 -2.50 8.67
C PRO A 122 -0.84 -2.93 9.21
N GLN A 123 -1.26 -2.37 10.35
CA GLN A 123 -2.57 -2.65 10.95
C GLN A 123 -3.75 -2.18 10.08
N VAL A 124 -3.55 -1.23 9.17
CA VAL A 124 -4.58 -0.78 8.22
C VAL A 124 -5.00 -1.90 7.26
N ILE A 125 -4.14 -2.90 7.04
CA ILE A 125 -4.52 -4.12 6.31
C ILE A 125 -5.65 -4.87 7.02
N GLY A 126 -5.79 -4.70 8.34
CA GLY A 126 -6.91 -5.23 9.12
C GLY A 126 -8.29 -4.73 8.69
N ILE A 127 -8.36 -3.66 7.89
CA ILE A 127 -9.61 -3.17 7.29
C ILE A 127 -10.10 -4.11 6.16
N LEU A 128 -9.24 -4.95 5.59
CA LEU A 128 -9.62 -5.86 4.50
C LEU A 128 -10.85 -6.67 4.92
N PRO A 129 -12.00 -6.46 4.26
CA PRO A 129 -13.24 -7.09 4.67
C PRO A 129 -13.13 -8.61 4.51
N THR A 130 -13.84 -9.33 5.36
CA THR A 130 -13.93 -10.80 5.25
C THR A 130 -14.92 -11.23 4.18
N SER A 131 -15.91 -10.38 3.87
CA SER A 131 -16.93 -10.61 2.85
C SER A 131 -16.50 -10.07 1.48
N LYS A 132 -16.87 -10.82 0.44
CA LYS A 132 -16.80 -10.42 -0.97
C LYS A 132 -17.63 -9.13 -1.17
N ASP A 133 -17.26 -8.31 -2.15
CA ASP A 133 -17.99 -7.11 -2.62
C ASP A 133 -18.26 -6.01 -1.57
N SER A 134 -17.60 -6.07 -0.41
CA SER A 134 -17.76 -5.08 0.66
C SER A 134 -16.79 -3.90 0.55
N ILE A 135 -16.04 -3.83 -0.56
CA ILE A 135 -15.05 -2.79 -0.84
C ILE A 135 -15.02 -2.57 -2.35
N ASP A 136 -14.93 -1.30 -2.77
CA ASP A 136 -14.81 -0.97 -4.19
C ASP A 136 -13.44 -1.41 -4.76
N PRO A 137 -13.36 -1.76 -6.05
CA PRO A 137 -12.12 -2.27 -6.63
C PRO A 137 -10.90 -1.33 -6.51
N PRO A 138 -11.02 0.01 -6.69
CA PRO A 138 -9.92 0.93 -6.42
C PRO A 138 -9.38 0.88 -4.98
N SER A 139 -10.25 0.89 -3.97
CA SER A 139 -9.84 0.78 -2.57
C SER A 139 -9.21 -0.56 -2.23
N LEU A 140 -9.75 -1.65 -2.80
CA LEU A 140 -9.15 -2.97 -2.65
C LEU A 140 -7.76 -3.03 -3.29
N LEU A 141 -7.59 -2.47 -4.50
CA LEU A 141 -6.29 -2.38 -5.17
C LEU A 141 -5.29 -1.60 -4.32
N PHE A 142 -5.72 -0.50 -3.70
CA PHE A 142 -4.88 0.27 -2.79
C PHE A 142 -4.39 -0.60 -1.61
N LEU A 143 -5.29 -1.30 -0.91
CA LEU A 143 -4.91 -2.14 0.23
C LEU A 143 -3.98 -3.29 -0.18
N VAL A 144 -4.24 -3.93 -1.32
CA VAL A 144 -3.38 -5.01 -1.83
C VAL A 144 -2.01 -4.48 -2.25
N ASP A 145 -1.91 -3.28 -2.82
CA ASP A 145 -0.61 -2.67 -3.14
C ASP A 145 0.18 -2.31 -1.86
N GLN A 146 -0.49 -1.79 -0.83
CA GLN A 146 0.14 -1.57 0.48
C GLN A 146 0.60 -2.89 1.11
N PHE A 147 -0.27 -3.91 1.10
CA PHE A 147 0.05 -5.25 1.59
C PHE A 147 1.29 -5.81 0.90
N LEU A 148 1.34 -5.76 -0.43
CA LEU A 148 2.45 -6.26 -1.23
C LEU A 148 3.74 -5.48 -0.97
N SER A 149 3.65 -4.15 -0.84
CA SER A 149 4.79 -3.32 -0.47
C SER A 149 5.39 -3.75 0.88
N MET A 150 4.53 -3.94 1.88
CA MET A 150 4.94 -4.41 3.21
C MET A 150 5.51 -5.83 3.16
N LEU A 151 4.87 -6.73 2.42
CA LEU A 151 5.34 -8.11 2.22
C LEU A 151 6.74 -8.15 1.59
N ARG A 152 7.01 -7.30 0.59
CA ARG A 152 8.34 -7.17 -0.02
C ARG A 152 9.37 -6.67 0.97
N THR A 153 9.01 -5.70 1.82
CA THR A 153 9.93 -5.19 2.84
C THR A 153 10.15 -6.16 3.99
N SER A 154 9.12 -6.91 4.40
CA SER A 154 9.19 -7.88 5.50
C SER A 154 9.95 -9.15 5.11
N LEU A 155 9.81 -9.57 3.84
CA LEU A 155 10.46 -10.75 3.29
C LEU A 155 11.68 -10.45 2.42
N ALA A 156 12.19 -9.21 2.45
CA ALA A 156 13.45 -8.88 1.82
C ALA A 156 14.56 -9.72 2.46
N LYS A 157 15.51 -10.20 1.65
CA LYS A 157 16.73 -10.86 2.15
C LYS A 157 17.49 -9.86 3.02
N SER A 158 17.33 -9.95 4.33
CA SER A 158 18.06 -9.14 5.30
C SER A 158 19.51 -9.64 5.38
N TRP A 159 20.37 -9.19 4.47
CA TRP A 159 21.83 -9.42 4.55
C TRP A 159 22.54 -8.41 5.46
N THR A 160 21.82 -7.44 6.00
CA THR A 160 22.37 -6.45 6.93
C THR A 160 21.51 -6.42 8.18
N ILE A 161 22.04 -6.98 9.26
CA ILE A 161 21.71 -6.51 10.62
C ILE A 161 22.29 -5.09 10.70
N THR A 162 21.57 -4.12 10.16
CA THR A 162 21.82 -2.73 10.48
C THR A 162 21.03 -2.47 11.77
N PRO A 163 21.66 -2.08 12.88
CA PRO A 163 20.93 -1.78 14.11
C PRO A 163 19.85 -0.73 13.81
N ALA A 164 18.73 -0.83 14.53
CA ALA A 164 17.46 -0.11 14.32
C ALA A 164 17.53 1.44 14.41
N THR A 165 18.70 2.05 14.24
CA THR A 165 18.96 3.49 14.36
C THR A 165 19.01 4.24 13.02
N GLN A 166 18.83 3.59 11.86
CA GLN A 166 18.92 4.27 10.56
C GLN A 166 17.63 4.35 9.71
N LEU A 167 16.50 3.86 10.21
CA LEU A 167 15.22 4.33 9.69
C LEU A 167 14.95 5.70 10.30
N LYS A 168 15.48 6.76 9.66
CA LYS A 168 14.98 8.12 9.89
C LYS A 168 13.54 8.17 9.41
N ALA A 169 12.60 7.80 10.29
CA ALA A 169 11.21 8.14 10.15
C ALA A 169 11.10 9.68 10.18
N PRO A 170 10.30 10.31 9.29
CA PRO A 170 9.97 11.72 9.45
C PRO A 170 9.29 11.90 10.81
N ARG A 171 9.76 12.89 11.58
CA ARG A 171 9.17 13.30 12.85
C ARG A 171 7.79 13.91 12.60
N SER A 172 6.77 13.06 12.63
CA SER A 172 5.39 13.44 13.01
C SER A 172 5.04 12.60 14.23
N LYS A 173 5.04 13.24 15.41
CA LYS A 173 4.65 12.61 16.67
C LYS A 173 3.13 12.59 16.77
N LEU A 174 2.53 11.58 16.17
CA LEU A 174 1.31 10.97 16.69
C LEU A 174 1.68 9.54 17.07
N VAL A 175 2.22 9.42 18.29
CA VAL A 175 2.68 8.18 18.90
C VAL A 175 1.47 7.50 19.54
N HIS A 176 0.86 6.51 18.88
CA HIS A 176 -0.04 5.57 19.55
C HIS A 176 0.15 4.15 19.00
N SER A 177 0.66 3.29 19.89
CA SER A 177 0.77 1.81 19.88
C SER A 177 1.01 1.08 18.55
N GLY A 178 2.28 0.89 18.24
CA GLY A 178 2.75 -0.18 17.35
C GLY A 178 4.26 -0.18 17.36
N VAL A 179 4.87 -0.98 18.24
CA VAL A 179 6.31 -1.25 18.16
C VAL A 179 6.53 -1.87 16.78
N TYR A 180 7.21 -1.17 15.87
CA TYR A 180 7.56 -1.73 14.57
C TYR A 180 8.44 -2.96 14.81
N ALA A 181 7.89 -4.15 14.63
CA ALA A 181 8.71 -5.34 14.50
C ALA A 181 9.41 -5.24 13.12
N PRO A 182 10.74 -5.24 13.00
CA PRO A 182 11.38 -5.10 11.69
C PRO A 182 11.44 -6.45 10.95
N GLY A 183 11.42 -6.39 9.60
CA GLY A 183 11.67 -7.55 8.75
C GLY A 183 10.63 -8.66 8.90
N PHE A 184 11.09 -9.89 9.14
CA PHE A 184 10.24 -11.08 9.18
C PHE A 184 9.14 -11.01 10.26
N ALA A 185 9.37 -10.31 11.36
CA ALA A 185 8.39 -10.21 12.44
C ALA A 185 7.10 -9.47 12.01
N VAL A 186 7.17 -8.51 11.07
CA VAL A 186 5.96 -7.91 10.47
C VAL A 186 5.11 -8.96 9.77
N PHE A 187 5.76 -9.87 9.05
CA PHE A 187 5.07 -10.94 8.36
C PHE A 187 4.40 -11.88 9.36
N ASP A 188 5.15 -12.29 10.39
CA ASP A 188 4.71 -13.25 11.39
C ASP A 188 3.56 -12.72 12.28
N GLU A 189 3.63 -11.45 12.70
CA GLU A 189 2.66 -10.88 13.64
C GLU A 189 1.43 -10.28 12.96
N HIS A 190 1.55 -9.86 11.70
CA HIS A 190 0.50 -9.07 11.04
C HIS A 190 0.10 -9.64 9.68
N LEU A 191 1.03 -9.74 8.73
CA LEU A 191 0.65 -9.97 7.33
C LEU A 191 0.09 -11.37 7.08
N LYS A 192 0.62 -12.41 7.76
CA LYS A 192 0.18 -13.80 7.54
C LYS A 192 -1.32 -14.01 7.81
N PHE A 193 -1.88 -13.25 8.76
CA PHE A 193 -3.30 -13.38 9.14
C PHE A 193 -4.26 -12.79 8.11
N HIS A 194 -3.76 -11.92 7.22
CA HIS A 194 -4.57 -11.27 6.20
C HIS A 194 -4.48 -11.94 4.82
N LEU A 195 -3.63 -12.95 4.65
CA LEU A 195 -3.46 -13.67 3.37
C LEU A 195 -4.77 -14.24 2.85
N LEU A 196 -5.56 -14.85 3.74
CA LEU A 196 -6.86 -15.41 3.39
C LEU A 196 -7.86 -14.32 2.99
N ASN A 197 -7.87 -13.17 3.67
CA ASN A 197 -8.74 -12.04 3.30
C ASN A 197 -8.34 -11.50 1.93
N VAL A 198 -7.04 -11.34 1.65
CA VAL A 198 -6.54 -10.95 0.32
C VAL A 198 -7.01 -11.95 -0.74
N ALA A 199 -6.88 -13.26 -0.49
CA ALA A 199 -7.33 -14.29 -1.42
C ALA A 199 -8.85 -14.23 -1.65
N ASN A 200 -9.66 -14.15 -0.59
CA ASN A 200 -11.11 -14.11 -0.69
C ASN A 200 -11.62 -12.89 -1.49
N ASN A 201 -10.99 -11.73 -1.29
CA ASN A 201 -11.36 -10.49 -1.98
C ASN A 201 -10.88 -10.43 -3.44
N VAL A 202 -9.93 -11.25 -3.88
CA VAL A 202 -9.45 -11.25 -5.28
C VAL A 202 -10.00 -12.43 -6.07
N ARG A 203 -10.28 -13.57 -5.43
CA ARG A 203 -10.72 -14.80 -6.11
C ARG A 203 -12.00 -14.64 -6.91
N TRP A 204 -12.95 -13.83 -6.47
CA TRP A 204 -14.17 -13.57 -7.26
C TRP A 204 -13.83 -12.99 -8.64
N VAL A 205 -12.78 -12.15 -8.73
CA VAL A 205 -12.27 -11.59 -10.00
C VAL A 205 -11.66 -12.69 -10.87
N LEU A 206 -10.99 -13.68 -10.26
CA LEU A 206 -10.41 -14.83 -10.96
C LEU A 206 -11.46 -15.84 -11.44
N HIS A 207 -12.57 -15.95 -10.73
CA HIS A 207 -13.70 -16.79 -11.11
C HIS A 207 -14.62 -16.14 -12.15
N ALA A 208 -14.37 -14.89 -12.53
CA ALA A 208 -15.11 -14.25 -13.60
C ALA A 208 -14.92 -15.04 -14.92
N PRO A 209 -16.00 -15.33 -15.67
CA PRO A 209 -15.94 -16.16 -16.88
C PRO A 209 -15.12 -15.55 -18.02
N GLN A 210 -14.72 -14.27 -17.90
CA GLN A 210 -13.84 -13.58 -18.82
C GLN A 210 -12.75 -12.85 -18.04
N VAL A 211 -11.57 -12.71 -18.66
CA VAL A 211 -10.50 -11.86 -18.15
C VAL A 211 -11.07 -10.45 -17.86
N PRO A 212 -10.78 -9.86 -16.69
CA PRO A 212 -11.35 -8.57 -16.35
C PRO A 212 -10.98 -7.52 -17.39
N ARG A 213 -11.99 -6.95 -18.05
CA ARG A 213 -11.79 -5.86 -19.04
C ARG A 213 -11.41 -4.54 -18.37
N HIS A 214 -11.68 -4.42 -17.07
CA HIS A 214 -11.39 -3.21 -16.29
C HIS A 214 -9.93 -3.20 -15.82
N SER A 215 -9.19 -2.15 -16.13
CA SER A 215 -7.77 -1.99 -15.81
C SER A 215 -7.46 -2.19 -14.32
N THR A 216 -8.32 -1.67 -13.43
CA THR A 216 -8.21 -1.86 -11.97
C THR A 216 -8.28 -3.33 -11.55
N LEU A 217 -9.20 -4.11 -12.13
CA LEU A 217 -9.37 -5.53 -11.79
C LEU A 217 -8.21 -6.37 -12.32
N TYR A 218 -7.71 -6.04 -13.52
CA TYR A 218 -6.48 -6.64 -14.04
C TYR A 218 -5.28 -6.36 -13.13
N ALA A 219 -5.08 -5.10 -12.74
CA ALA A 219 -4.01 -4.71 -11.82
C ALA A 219 -4.11 -5.43 -10.47
N LEU A 220 -5.33 -5.58 -9.94
CA LEU A 220 -5.59 -6.29 -8.69
C LEU A 220 -5.14 -7.76 -8.77
N VAL A 221 -5.51 -8.45 -9.85
CA VAL A 221 -5.09 -9.84 -10.12
C VAL A 221 -3.57 -9.94 -10.26
N THR A 222 -2.93 -9.01 -10.98
CA THR A 222 -1.46 -8.97 -11.10
C THR A 222 -0.81 -8.84 -9.73
N LYS A 223 -1.27 -7.90 -8.88
CA LYS A 223 -0.72 -7.67 -7.54
C LYS A 223 -0.91 -8.87 -6.62
N TYR A 224 -2.03 -9.57 -6.75
CA TYR A 224 -2.28 -10.82 -6.06
C TYR A 224 -1.25 -11.90 -6.41
N PHE A 225 -0.98 -12.11 -7.71
CA PHE A 225 0.08 -13.03 -8.14
C PHE A 225 1.46 -12.58 -7.66
N GLU A 226 1.75 -11.27 -7.64
CA GLU A 226 2.99 -10.75 -7.08
C GLU A 226 3.16 -11.10 -5.59
N CYS A 227 2.07 -11.13 -4.80
CA CYS A 227 2.12 -11.57 -3.40
C CYS A 227 2.58 -13.03 -3.28
N ILE A 228 2.00 -13.92 -4.09
CA ILE A 228 2.38 -15.35 -4.15
C ILE A 228 3.87 -15.49 -4.48
N VAL A 229 4.33 -14.80 -5.52
CA VAL A 229 5.72 -14.85 -5.98
C VAL A 229 6.69 -14.35 -4.90
N VAL A 230 6.35 -13.30 -4.17
CA VAL A 230 7.20 -12.76 -3.08
C VAL A 230 7.37 -13.81 -1.97
N ILE A 231 6.30 -14.46 -1.52
CA ILE A 231 6.38 -15.50 -0.48
C ILE A 231 7.16 -16.72 -0.98
N ALA A 232 6.91 -17.16 -2.22
CA ALA A 232 7.63 -18.30 -2.81
C ALA A 232 9.14 -18.03 -2.92
N LYS A 233 9.54 -16.82 -3.32
CA LYS A 233 10.96 -16.45 -3.46
C LYS A 233 11.67 -16.20 -2.12
N ALA A 234 10.94 -16.09 -1.01
CA ALA A 234 11.50 -15.85 0.32
C ALA A 234 11.97 -17.14 1.03
N GLN A 235 12.05 -18.29 0.33
CA GLN A 235 12.45 -19.59 0.87
C GLN A 235 13.64 -19.54 1.84
N SER A 236 14.73 -18.90 1.42
CA SER A 236 15.95 -18.81 2.24
C SER A 236 15.72 -18.09 3.58
N LEU A 237 14.81 -17.10 3.62
CA LEU A 237 14.49 -16.38 4.85
C LEU A 237 13.66 -17.26 5.79
N PHE A 238 12.65 -17.97 5.27
CA PHE A 238 11.87 -18.91 6.07
C PHE A 238 12.71 -20.07 6.61
N GLU A 239 13.69 -20.56 5.84
CA GLU A 239 14.67 -21.54 6.31
C GLU A 239 15.55 -20.98 7.44
N GLN A 240 16.07 -19.76 7.29
CA GLN A 240 16.85 -19.07 8.33
C GLN A 240 16.07 -18.91 9.63
N GLN A 241 14.77 -18.62 9.54
CA GLN A 241 13.88 -18.46 10.69
C GLN A 241 13.32 -19.79 11.22
N LYS A 242 13.62 -20.94 10.58
CA LYS A 242 13.03 -22.25 10.88
C LYS A 242 11.49 -22.28 10.78
N GLN A 243 10.95 -21.54 9.82
CA GLN A 243 9.52 -21.34 9.59
C GLN A 243 9.05 -21.88 8.22
N GLN A 244 9.68 -22.93 7.67
CA GLN A 244 9.30 -23.45 6.34
C GLN A 244 7.83 -23.89 6.28
N LEU A 245 7.26 -24.42 7.37
CA LEU A 245 5.86 -24.79 7.45
C LEU A 245 4.95 -23.56 7.28
N MET A 246 5.32 -22.42 7.88
CA MET A 246 4.57 -21.17 7.76
C MET A 246 4.54 -20.68 6.31
N GLN A 247 5.65 -20.82 5.59
CA GLN A 247 5.71 -20.50 4.16
C GLN A 247 4.76 -21.38 3.34
N LEU A 248 4.75 -22.69 3.62
CA LEU A 248 3.86 -23.64 2.96
C LEU A 248 2.39 -23.28 3.21
N VAL A 249 2.01 -23.03 4.47
CA VAL A 249 0.64 -22.63 4.85
C VAL A 249 0.25 -21.31 4.18
N ALA A 250 1.14 -20.32 4.15
CA ALA A 250 0.89 -19.04 3.49
C ALA A 250 0.64 -19.21 1.98
N LEU A 251 1.45 -20.03 1.30
CA LEU A 251 1.25 -20.35 -0.12
C LEU A 251 -0.04 -21.16 -0.34
N GLN A 252 -0.35 -22.10 0.54
CA GLN A 252 -1.59 -22.87 0.49
C GLN A 252 -2.81 -21.95 0.57
N GLN A 253 -2.82 -21.00 1.53
CA GLN A 253 -3.91 -20.05 1.71
C GLN A 253 -4.15 -19.17 0.47
N LEU A 254 -3.09 -18.76 -0.23
CA LEU A 254 -3.21 -17.96 -1.44
C LEU A 254 -3.55 -18.82 -2.68
N ILE A 255 -2.93 -19.99 -2.85
CA ILE A 255 -3.05 -20.75 -4.10
C ILE A 255 -4.29 -21.64 -4.11
N LEU A 256 -4.52 -22.40 -3.04
CA LEU A 256 -5.55 -23.42 -3.04
C LEU A 256 -6.93 -22.84 -2.75
N PRO A 257 -7.98 -23.25 -3.47
CA PRO A 257 -9.34 -22.86 -3.14
C PRO A 257 -9.63 -23.26 -1.69
N VAL A 258 -10.20 -22.33 -0.95
CA VAL A 258 -10.72 -22.65 0.39
C VAL A 258 -12.04 -23.33 0.12
N GLU A 259 -12.12 -24.62 0.36
CA GLU A 259 -13.42 -25.29 0.34
C GLU A 259 -14.31 -24.56 1.35
N GLU A 260 -15.50 -24.13 0.91
CA GLU A 260 -16.54 -23.54 1.78
C GLU A 260 -17.10 -24.66 2.68
N HIS A 261 -16.27 -25.23 3.54
CA HIS A 261 -16.75 -26.01 4.66
C HIS A 261 -17.22 -25.00 5.70
N HIS A 262 -18.53 -24.90 5.86
CA HIS A 262 -19.15 -24.32 7.04
C HIS A 262 -18.62 -25.07 8.28
N VAL A 263 -17.48 -24.64 8.80
CA VAL A 263 -17.08 -24.92 10.16
C VAL A 263 -17.49 -23.67 10.95
N PRO A 264 -18.49 -23.75 11.83
CA PRO A 264 -18.81 -22.65 12.73
C PRO A 264 -17.55 -22.26 13.49
N MET A 265 -17.19 -20.98 13.47
CA MET A 265 -16.12 -20.42 14.30
C MET A 265 -16.57 -20.39 15.77
N GLU A 266 -16.68 -21.56 16.42
CA GLU A 266 -16.82 -21.63 17.88
C GLU A 266 -15.70 -22.44 18.58
N ASP A 267 -14.93 -23.29 17.89
CA ASP A 267 -14.02 -24.23 18.57
C ASP A 267 -12.51 -23.92 18.47
N VAL A 268 -12.11 -22.64 18.52
CA VAL A 268 -10.67 -22.28 18.69
C VAL A 268 -10.40 -21.47 19.97
N ARG A 269 -11.40 -21.24 20.84
CA ARG A 269 -11.19 -20.60 22.15
C ARG A 269 -11.27 -21.52 23.37
N GLN A 270 -11.61 -22.81 23.23
CA GLN A 270 -11.75 -23.70 24.40
C GLN A 270 -10.60 -24.69 24.64
N SER A 271 -9.64 -24.83 23.73
CA SER A 271 -8.52 -25.77 23.91
C SER A 271 -7.40 -25.25 24.83
N ALA A 272 -7.51 -24.01 25.35
CA ALA A 272 -6.51 -23.42 26.25
C ALA A 272 -6.88 -23.47 27.74
N THR A 273 -8.05 -23.98 28.13
CA THR A 273 -8.53 -23.93 29.54
C THR A 273 -8.85 -25.26 30.21
N VAL A 274 -8.72 -26.41 29.54
CA VAL A 274 -9.09 -27.70 30.17
C VAL A 274 -7.91 -28.57 30.62
N SER A 275 -6.66 -28.25 30.26
CA SER A 275 -5.51 -29.10 30.63
C SER A 275 -4.81 -28.69 31.95
N LYS A 276 -5.56 -28.25 32.98
CA LYS A 276 -4.97 -27.89 34.30
C LYS A 276 -5.76 -28.27 35.54
N ARG A 277 -6.67 -29.25 35.47
CA ARG A 277 -7.26 -29.87 36.67
C ARG A 277 -7.49 -31.36 36.47
N GLN A 278 -6.43 -32.14 36.57
CA GLN A 278 -6.50 -33.54 37.00
C GLN A 278 -5.08 -34.02 37.29
N TYR A 279 -4.55 -33.61 38.45
CA TYR A 279 -3.56 -34.33 39.25
C TYR A 279 -3.43 -33.52 40.54
N ILE A 280 -4.07 -33.98 41.61
CA ILE A 280 -3.64 -33.93 43.02
C ILE A 280 -4.71 -34.70 43.82
N MET A 281 -4.24 -35.82 44.39
CA MET A 281 -4.79 -36.68 45.46
C MET A 281 -6.19 -37.28 45.31
#